data_AF-A0A6I3XBR6-F1
#
_entry.id   AF-A0A6I3XBR6-F1
#
_cell.length_a   1.000
_cell.length_b   1.000
_cell.length_c   1.000
_cell.angle_alpha   90.00
_cell.angle_beta   90.00
_cell.angle_gamma   90.00
#
_symmetry.space_group_name_H-M   'P 1'
#
loop_
_entity.id
_entity.type
_entity.pdbx_description
1 polymer ?
#
loop_
_entity_poly.entity_id
_entity_poly.type
_entity_poly.pdbx_seq_one_letter_code
_entity_poly.pdbx_strand_id
1 'polypeptide(L)' 'TISITPDPGMATHALESFVQTAKITLHVTATGQNAHHVSEAAFKAVGRALAEALRRDGGLIRSTKGSL' A
#
# COMPACT_ATOMS: atom_id res chain seq x y z
N THR A 1 8.37 -2.97 -2.56
CA THR A 1 8.91 -1.88 -3.39
C THR A 1 7.80 -0.95 -3.78
N ILE A 2 7.99 0.37 -3.60
CA ILE A 2 7.00 1.41 -3.92
C ILE A 2 7.58 2.27 -5.04
N SER A 3 6.87 2.36 -6.16
CA SER A 3 7.28 3.13 -7.34
C SER A 3 6.08 3.84 -7.93
N ILE A 4 6.09 5.16 -7.89
CA ILE A 4 5.04 6.03 -8.43
C ILE A 4 5.70 6.97 -9.42
N THR A 5 5.26 7.01 -10.67
CA THR A 5 5.91 7.79 -11.72
C THR A 5 4.91 8.38 -12.72
N PRO A 6 4.85 9.71 -12.90
CA PRO A 6 5.59 10.74 -12.16
C PRO A 6 5.05 10.91 -10.73
N ASP A 7 5.96 11.19 -9.79
CA ASP A 7 5.64 11.61 -8.42
C ASP A 7 6.22 13.03 -8.21
N PRO A 8 5.39 14.05 -7.92
CA PRO A 8 5.85 15.41 -7.70
C PRO A 8 6.58 15.57 -6.36
N GLY A 9 6.61 14.53 -5.51
CA GLY A 9 7.66 14.37 -4.51
C GLY A 9 7.26 13.54 -3.29
N MET A 10 6.00 13.62 -2.85
CA MET A 10 5.61 13.12 -1.53
C MET A 10 4.79 11.83 -1.54
N ALA A 11 4.28 11.38 -2.70
CA ALA A 11 3.39 10.22 -2.73
C ALA A 11 4.13 8.94 -2.30
N THR A 12 5.35 8.73 -2.82
CA THR A 12 6.22 7.61 -2.45
C THR A 12 6.59 7.68 -0.98
N HIS A 13 7.06 8.85 -0.50
CA HIS A 13 7.47 9.04 0.88
C HIS A 13 6.34 8.80 1.89
N ALA A 14 5.12 9.25 1.56
CA ALA A 14 3.95 9.04 2.41
C ALA A 14 3.63 7.54 2.56
N LEU A 15 3.67 6.77 1.47
CA LEU A 15 3.43 5.32 1.53
C LEU A 15 4.58 4.57 2.23
N GLU A 16 5.83 4.97 2.04
CA GLU A 16 6.97 4.40 2.77
C GLU A 16 6.82 4.62 4.29
N SER A 17 6.50 5.86 4.69
CA SER A 17 6.28 6.23 6.09
C SER A 17 5.09 5.50 6.70
N PHE A 18 4.01 5.35 5.94
CA PHE A 18 2.82 4.58 6.33
C PHE A 18 3.18 3.12 6.60
N VAL A 19 3.92 2.48 5.68
CA VAL A 19 4.30 1.06 5.77
C VAL A 19 5.20 0.79 6.98
N GLN A 20 6.18 1.67 7.22
CA GLN A 20 7.06 1.57 8.40
C GLN A 20 6.27 1.65 9.71
N THR A 21 5.33 2.60 9.80
CA THR A 21 4.53 2.81 11.02
C THR A 21 3.50 1.72 11.22
N ALA A 22 2.83 1.29 10.15
CA ALA A 22 1.79 0.26 10.19
C ALA A 22 2.36 -1.16 10.35
N LYS A 23 3.68 -1.34 10.19
CA LYS A 23 4.37 -2.65 10.24
C LYS A 23 3.79 -3.66 9.25
N ILE A 24 3.52 -3.20 8.02
CA ILE A 24 3.04 -4.05 6.93
C ILE A 24 4.13 -4.21 5.87
N THR A 25 3.92 -5.13 4.93
CA THR A 25 4.69 -5.18 3.69
C THR A 25 3.80 -4.69 2.56
N LEU A 26 4.27 -3.72 1.78
CA LEU A 26 3.51 -3.11 0.69
C LEU A 26 4.34 -3.04 -0.59
N HIS A 27 3.70 -3.38 -1.70
CA HIS A 27 4.25 -3.23 -3.05
C HIS A 27 3.28 -2.39 -3.87
N VAL A 28 3.79 -1.32 -4.47
CA VAL A 28 3.00 -0.40 -5.31
C VAL A 28 3.80 -0.06 -6.55
N THR A 29 3.16 -0.12 -7.70
CA THR A 29 3.69 0.39 -8.97
C THR A 29 2.59 1.16 -9.66
N ALA A 30 2.84 2.42 -9.99
CA ALA A 30 1.90 3.27 -10.68
C ALA A 30 2.63 4.14 -11.72
N THR A 31 2.13 4.13 -12.95
CA THR A 31 2.74 4.84 -14.09
C THR A 31 1.69 5.59 -14.90
N GLY A 32 2.03 6.76 -15.45
CA GLY A 32 1.15 7.53 -16.33
C GLY A 32 1.73 8.89 -16.71
N GLN A 33 0.96 9.76 -17.37
CA GLN A 33 1.44 11.09 -17.77
C GLN A 33 1.17 12.19 -16.73
N ASN A 34 0.12 12.03 -15.91
CA ASN A 34 -0.33 13.05 -14.98
C ASN A 34 -0.04 12.63 -13.54
N ALA A 35 0.80 13.41 -12.85
CA ALA A 35 1.21 13.19 -11.47
C ALA A 35 0.04 13.05 -10.48
N HIS A 36 -1.02 13.85 -10.64
CA HIS A 36 -2.20 13.79 -9.79
C HIS A 36 -2.94 12.47 -9.97
N HIS A 37 -3.24 12.08 -11.21
CA HIS A 37 -3.94 10.82 -11.50
C HIS A 37 -3.12 9.59 -11.09
N VAL A 38 -1.80 9.59 -11.32
CA VAL A 38 -0.93 8.48 -10.95
C VAL A 38 -0.88 8.29 -9.43
N SER A 39 -0.76 9.39 -8.69
CA SER A 39 -0.80 9.36 -7.23
C SER A 39 -2.17 8.87 -6.74
N GLU A 40 -3.27 9.44 -7.24
CA GLU A 40 -4.62 9.04 -6.88
C GLU A 40 -4.88 7.55 -7.16
N ALA A 41 -4.46 7.06 -8.32
CA ALA A 41 -4.57 5.64 -8.67
C ALA A 41 -3.80 4.74 -7.71
N ALA A 42 -2.58 5.14 -7.32
CA ALA A 42 -1.78 4.41 -6.33
C ALA A 42 -2.50 4.33 -4.98
N PHE A 43 -3.00 5.45 -4.45
CA PHE A 43 -3.73 5.47 -3.17
C PHE A 43 -5.05 4.68 -3.22
N LYS A 44 -5.80 4.77 -4.33
CA LYS A 44 -7.01 3.96 -4.52
C LYS A 44 -6.70 2.46 -4.55
N ALA A 45 -5.65 2.06 -5.25
CA ALA A 45 -5.21 0.66 -5.30
C ALA A 45 -4.81 0.14 -3.92
N VAL A 46 -4.03 0.93 -3.16
CA VAL A 46 -3.65 0.62 -1.77
C VAL A 46 -4.90 0.49 -0.89
N GLY A 47 -5.83 1.43 -0.96
CA GLY A 47 -7.08 1.38 -0.18
C GLY A 47 -7.89 0.11 -0.44
N ARG A 48 -8.01 -0.32 -1.71
CA ARG A 48 -8.69 -1.57 -2.08
C ARG A 48 -7.98 -2.80 -1.54
N ALA A 49 -6.65 -2.85 -1.67
CA ALA A 49 -5.85 -3.98 -1.16
C ALA A 49 -5.94 -4.10 0.37
N LEU A 50 -5.91 -2.96 1.08
CA LEU A 50 -6.09 -2.93 2.54
C LEU A 50 -7.49 -3.36 2.96
N ALA A 51 -8.53 -2.94 2.25
CA ALA A 51 -9.90 -3.37 2.56
C ALA A 51 -10.06 -4.90 2.46
N GLU A 52 -9.41 -5.53 1.49
CA GLU A 52 -9.37 -6.99 1.36
C GLU A 52 -8.54 -7.64 2.47
N ALA A 53 -7.33 -7.14 2.72
CA ALA A 53 -6.41 -7.69 3.72
C ALA A 53 -6.90 -7.57 5.17
N LEU A 54 -7.63 -6.50 5.48
CA LEU A 54 -8.18 -6.21 6.82
C LEU A 54 -9.56 -6.83 7.05
N ARG A 55 -10.12 -7.53 6.05
CA ARG A 55 -11.41 -8.20 6.21
C ARG A 55 -11.30 -9.23 7.33
N ARG A 56 -12.15 -9.09 8.35
CA ARG A 56 -12.23 -10.04 9.45
C ARG A 56 -12.63 -11.40 8.90
N ASP A 57 -11.78 -12.39 9.15
CA ASP A 57 -12.07 -13.78 8.85
C ASP A 57 -11.75 -14.62 10.08
N GLY A 58 -12.63 -15.57 10.41
CA GLY A 58 -12.78 -16.15 11.74
C GLY A 58 -11.46 -16.56 12.42
N GLY A 59 -11.17 -15.91 13.55
CA GLY A 59 -10.38 -16.34 14.72
C GLY A 59 -8.92 -16.80 14.57
N LEU A 60 -8.47 -17.23 13.39
CA LEU A 60 -7.18 -17.90 13.25
C LEU A 60 -6.07 -16.93 12.81
N ILE A 61 -4.88 -17.06 13.41
CA ILE A 61 -3.69 -16.34 12.95
C ILE A 61 -3.22 -16.96 11.64
N ARG A 62 -3.22 -16.17 10.55
CA ARG A 62 -2.76 -16.59 9.22
C ARG A 62 -1.23 -16.59 9.11
N SER A 63 -0.57 -17.42 9.93
CA SER A 63 0.89 -17.58 9.95
C SER A 63 1.26 -19.01 10.38
N THR A 64 2.15 -19.66 9.63
CA THR A 64 2.67 -21.00 9.98
C THR A 64 3.53 -20.99 11.24
N LYS A 65 4.02 -19.81 11.67
CA LYS A 65 4.79 -19.62 12.90
C LYS A 65 3.91 -19.36 14.13
N GLY A 66 2.59 -19.20 13.95
CA GLY A 66 1.65 -18.90 15.03
C GLY A 66 1.68 -17.45 15.53
N SER A 67 2.45 -16.56 14.91
CA SER A 67 2.55 -15.13 15.23
C SER A 67 2.65 -14.26 13.97
N LEU A 68 2.40 -12.96 14.10
CA LEU A 68 2.55 -11.93 13.06
C LEU A 68 3.70 -10.98 13.39
#